data_AF-A0A960F4W1-F1
#
_entry.id   AF-A0A960F4W1-F1
#
_cell.length_a   1.000
_cell.length_b   1.000
_cell.length_c   1.000
_cell.angle_alpha   90.00
_cell.angle_beta   90.00
_cell.angle_gamma   90.00
#
_symmetry.space_group_name_H-M   'P 1'
#
loop_
_entity.id
_entity.type
_entity.pdbx_description
1 polymer ?
#
loop_
_entity_poly.entity_id
_entity_poly.type
_entity_poly.pdbx_seq_one_letter_code
_entity_poly.pdbx_strand_id
1 'polypeptide(L)' 'AVVQRCQWPGCDRWARTSQADHLEPHADGGASDPHNCGIHCGHHNNIKNEGYTTVRQPDGDIAYYRPDGTPIT' A
#
# COMPACT_ATOMS: atom_id res chain seq x y z
N ALA A 1 -0.90 8.57 12.65
CA ALA A 1 0.01 9.67 12.23
C ALA A 1 -0.37 10.13 10.83
N VAL A 2 -0.05 11.36 10.42
CA VAL A 2 -0.28 11.80 9.02
C VAL A 2 0.82 11.23 8.14
N VAL A 3 0.44 10.45 7.12
CA VAL A 3 1.36 9.89 6.13
C VAL A 3 1.94 11.00 5.25
N GLN A 4 3.27 11.15 5.23
CA GLN A 4 3.96 12.23 4.49
C GLN A 4 4.61 11.76 3.19
N ARG A 5 4.83 10.44 3.05
CA ARG A 5 5.51 9.81 1.92
C ARG A 5 4.70 8.61 1.43
N CYS A 6 5.04 8.13 0.24
CA CYS A 6 4.64 6.81 -0.22
C CYS A 6 4.94 5.77 0.87
N GLN A 7 3.97 4.91 1.18
CA GLN A 7 4.09 3.92 2.26
C GLN A 7 4.84 2.66 1.84
N TRP A 8 5.35 2.59 0.60
CA TRP A 8 6.21 1.50 0.16
C TRP A 8 7.59 1.61 0.81
N PRO A 9 8.18 0.52 1.34
CA PRO A 9 9.47 0.56 2.03
C PRO A 9 10.57 1.21 1.20
N GLY A 10 11.26 2.20 1.79
CA GLY A 10 12.35 2.93 1.14
C GLY A 10 11.93 3.98 0.10
N CYS A 11 10.62 4.19 -0.16
CA CYS A 11 10.18 5.20 -1.11
C CYS A 11 10.09 6.60 -0.46
N ASP A 12 10.75 7.58 -1.06
CA ASP A 12 10.76 8.97 -0.60
C ASP A 12 9.80 9.89 -1.38
N ARG A 13 8.92 9.35 -2.25
CA ARG A 13 7.96 10.18 -2.98
C ARG A 13 6.95 10.81 -2.02
N TRP A 14 6.63 12.09 -2.25
CA TRP A 14 5.72 12.84 -1.37
C TRP A 14 4.28 12.32 -1.46
N ALA A 15 3.59 12.24 -0.32
CA ALA A 15 2.18 11.83 -0.26
C ALA A 15 1.26 12.74 -1.09
N ARG A 16 1.55 14.04 -1.17
CA ARG A 16 0.76 15.02 -1.96
C ARG A 16 0.75 14.75 -3.47
N THR A 17 1.70 13.96 -3.98
CA THR A 17 1.77 13.53 -5.39
C THR A 17 1.53 12.02 -5.52
N SER A 18 0.98 11.40 -4.49
CA SER A 18 0.67 9.98 -4.41
C SER A 18 -0.84 9.78 -4.50
N GLN A 19 -1.24 8.53 -4.68
CA GLN A 19 -2.62 8.09 -4.83
C GLN A 19 -3.07 7.42 -3.53
N ALA A 20 -4.35 7.56 -3.19
CA ALA A 20 -5.00 6.72 -2.21
C ALA A 20 -5.69 5.58 -2.97
N ASP A 21 -5.32 4.34 -2.68
CA ASP A 21 -5.82 3.16 -3.39
C ASP A 21 -6.03 1.99 -2.45
N HIS A 22 -6.88 1.05 -2.84
CA HIS A 22 -7.25 -0.08 -2.00
C HIS A 22 -6.05 -1.01 -1.68
N LEU A 23 -5.99 -1.58 -0.48
CA LEU A 23 -5.00 -2.58 -0.07
C LEU A 23 -5.45 -3.97 -0.52
N GLU A 24 -6.68 -4.35 -0.20
CA GLU A 24 -7.41 -5.44 -0.83
C GLU A 24 -8.17 -4.90 -2.04
N PRO A 25 -7.91 -5.37 -3.27
CA PRO A 25 -8.55 -4.85 -4.46
C PRO A 25 -10.08 -4.86 -4.37
N HIS A 26 -10.71 -3.80 -4.86
CA HIS A 26 -12.18 -3.73 -4.89
C HIS A 26 -12.81 -4.91 -5.67
N ALA A 27 -12.14 -5.37 -6.74
CA ALA A 27 -12.57 -6.52 -7.52
C ALA A 27 -12.59 -7.84 -6.74
N ASP A 28 -11.80 -7.93 -5.67
CA ASP A 28 -11.70 -9.10 -4.79
C ASP A 28 -12.63 -8.97 -3.56
N GLY A 29 -13.45 -7.91 -3.50
CA GLY A 29 -14.39 -7.65 -2.40
C GLY A 29 -13.89 -6.64 -1.37
N GLY A 30 -12.74 -6.01 -1.61
CA GLY A 30 -12.19 -4.99 -0.73
C GLY A 30 -13.15 -3.82 -0.50
N ALA A 31 -13.34 -3.47 0.77
CA ALA A 31 -14.23 -2.38 1.17
C ALA A 31 -13.71 -1.02 0.67
N SER A 32 -14.63 -0.16 0.23
CA SER A 32 -14.32 1.22 -0.17
C SER A 32 -14.37 2.15 1.04
N ASP A 33 -13.37 2.02 1.92
CA ASP A 33 -13.23 2.85 3.11
C ASP A 33 -11.75 3.15 3.43
N PRO A 34 -11.46 4.18 4.25
CA PRO A 34 -10.07 4.59 4.52
C PRO A 34 -9.18 3.53 5.18
N HIS A 35 -9.72 2.54 5.88
CA HIS A 35 -8.93 1.48 6.51
C HIS A 35 -8.35 0.53 5.46
N ASN A 36 -9.08 0.31 4.37
CA ASN A 36 -8.61 -0.46 3.22
C ASN A 36 -7.81 0.40 2.22
N CYS A 37 -7.41 1.64 2.55
CA CYS A 37 -6.62 2.46 1.62
C CYS A 37 -5.15 2.58 2.06
N GLY A 38 -4.22 2.61 1.12
CA GLY A 38 -2.82 3.03 1.32
C GLY A 38 -2.46 4.23 0.47
N ILE A 39 -1.39 4.94 0.85
CA ILE A 39 -0.85 6.08 0.09
C ILE A 39 0.40 5.65 -0.69
N HIS A 40 0.31 5.61 -2.02
CA HIS A 40 1.39 5.12 -2.89
C HIS A 40 1.66 6.04 -4.07
N CYS A 41 2.92 6.22 -4.47
CA CYS A 41 3.21 6.87 -5.74
C CYS A 41 2.74 5.98 -6.90
N GLY A 42 2.50 6.54 -8.09
CA GLY A 42 1.96 5.77 -9.21
C GLY A 42 2.76 4.51 -9.57
N HIS A 43 4.08 4.54 -9.41
CA HIS A 43 4.92 3.36 -9.60
C HIS A 43 4.60 2.22 -8.61
N HIS A 44 4.61 2.51 -7.30
CA HIS A 44 4.34 1.49 -6.28
C HIS A 44 2.85 1.14 -6.19
N ASN A 45 1.96 2.04 -6.60
CA ASN A 45 0.55 1.73 -6.76
C ASN A 45 0.33 0.67 -7.85
N ASN A 46 1.11 0.71 -8.92
CA ASN A 46 1.03 -0.32 -9.96
C ASN A 46 1.71 -1.62 -9.49
N ILE A 47 2.94 -1.54 -8.96
CA ILE A 47 3.69 -2.72 -8.50
C ILE A 47 2.91 -3.53 -7.46
N LYS A 48 2.24 -2.89 -6.49
CA LYS A 48 1.51 -3.63 -5.45
C LYS A 48 0.42 -4.55 -6.03
N ASN A 49 -0.10 -4.24 -7.22
CA ASN A 49 -1.12 -5.03 -7.90
C ASN A 49 -0.52 -6.18 -8.74
N GLU A 50 0.81 -6.33 -8.79
CA GLU A 50 1.52 -7.40 -9.51
C GLU A 50 1.73 -8.65 -8.62
N GLY A 51 0.70 -9.03 -7.86
CA GLY A 51 0.73 -10.23 -7.00
C GLY A 51 1.38 -10.04 -5.64
N TYR A 52 1.65 -8.80 -5.23
CA TYR A 52 2.09 -8.50 -3.86
C TYR A 52 0.91 -8.58 -2.89
N THR A 53 1.19 -8.99 -1.65
CA THR A 53 0.20 -8.90 -0.57
C THR A 53 0.47 -7.68 0.28
N THR A 54 -0.57 -6.90 0.59
CA THR A 54 -0.48 -5.73 1.48
C THR A 54 -1.32 -5.97 2.73
N VAL A 55 -0.74 -5.72 3.91
CA VAL A 55 -1.41 -5.96 5.20
C VAL A 55 -1.22 -4.73 6.09
N ARG A 56 -2.33 -4.09 6.46
CA ARG A 56 -2.32 -3.01 7.45
C ARG A 56 -2.04 -3.59 8.84
N GLN A 57 -0.97 -3.12 9.46
CA GLN A 57 -0.56 -3.52 10.79
C GLN A 57 -1.33 -2.72 11.87
N PRO A 58 -1.39 -3.22 13.12
CA PRO A 58 -2.09 -2.53 14.21
C PRO A 58 -1.57 -1.12 14.53
N ASP A 59 -0.31 -0.84 14.23
CA ASP A 59 0.32 0.49 14.38
C ASP A 59 -0.03 1.46 13.23
N GLY A 60 -0.69 0.97 12.17
CA GLY A 60 -1.10 1.73 11.00
C GLY A 60 -0.11 1.69 9.84
N ASP A 61 1.04 1.04 9.98
CA ASP A 61 1.94 0.79 8.87
C ASP A 61 1.38 -0.32 7.96
N ILE A 62 1.96 -0.43 6.76
CA ILE A 62 1.57 -1.45 5.79
C ILE A 62 2.77 -2.37 5.61
N ALA A 63 2.58 -3.66 5.91
CA ALA A 63 3.52 -4.70 5.53
C ALA A 63 3.27 -5.11 4.08
N TYR A 64 4.35 -5.37 3.36
CA TYR A 64 4.31 -5.84 1.98
C TYR A 64 5.02 -7.18 1.90
N TYR A 65 4.41 -8.10 1.15
CA TYR A 65 4.99 -9.39 0.84
C TYR A 65 5.11 -9.49 -0.67
N ARG A 66 6.28 -9.95 -1.14
CA ARG A 66 6.50 -10.29 -2.54
C ARG A 66 5.53 -11.42 -2.96
N PRO A 67 5.35 -11.66 -4.27
CA PRO A 67 4.53 -12.77 -4.76
C PRO A 67 4.94 -14.16 -4.24
N ASP A 68 6.19 -14.34 -3.82
CA ASP A 68 6.69 -15.57 -3.18
C ASP A 68 6.42 -15.65 -1.67
N GLY A 69 5.75 -14.65 -1.10
CA GLY A 69 5.43 -14.56 0.32
C GLY A 69 6.55 -13.98 1.19
N THR A 70 7.72 -13.63 0.65
CA THR A 70 8.79 -13.03 1.43
C THR A 70 8.50 -11.57 1.78
N PRO A 71 8.78 -11.11 3.02
CA PRO A 71 8.54 -9.73 3.41
C PRO A 71 9.48 -8.75 2.68
N ILE A 72 8.97 -7.55 2.40
CA ILE A 72 9.80 -6.40 2.02
C ILE A 72 10.18 -5.65 3.29
N THR A 73 11.48 -5.42 3.49
CA THR A 73 12.06 -4.69 4.62
C THR A 73 12.75 -3.43 4.14
#